data_AF-A0A260BB46-F1
#
_entry.id   AF-A0A260BB46-F1
#
_cell.length_a   1.000
_cell.length_b   1.000
_cell.length_c   1.000
_cell.angle_alpha   90.00
_cell.angle_beta   90.00
_cell.angle_gamma   90.00
#
_symmetry.space_group_name_H-M   'P 1'
#
loop_
_entity.id
_entity.type
_entity.pdbx_description
1 polymer ?
#
loop_
_entity_poly.entity_id
_entity_poly.type
_entity_poly.pdbx_seq_one_letter_code
_entity_poly.pdbx_strand_id
1 'polypeptide(L)'
;MYEATLRPGANGESVAAELGVSPKAVSQATVTYRRQELAYLKSVAQEYFRYPVGEVMKREIGVAVKGRDVVQLARVIVRSHEEWHSWDSLAEKTWRFLDEGEQRARQILSVAGVESVLPDHRPSRLSGPNAVSPDSERRADRVDTFYDWPIRVLNALPGITALGGRREFDVAGEWMLSWQILPALPHTTVFETGPHRDGWAITEWLVWFNRDLARAGKGITSTVTSPPPYLNQPGESLSFQTFGSTKPGSLTPTEWARMLTETWDDGTGYMKITWPA
;
A
#
# COMPACT_ATOMS: atom_id res chain seq x y z
N MET A 1 16.00 -5.64 -18.13
CA MET A 1 17.40 -5.15 -18.30
C MET A 1 17.64 -3.84 -17.56
N TYR A 2 16.91 -2.75 -17.87
CA TYR A 2 17.09 -1.46 -17.18
C TYR A 2 16.87 -1.56 -15.66
N GLU A 3 15.78 -2.18 -15.21
CA GLU A 3 15.50 -2.37 -13.77
C GLU A 3 16.61 -3.12 -13.04
N ALA A 4 17.21 -4.14 -13.66
CA ALA A 4 18.33 -4.87 -13.06
C ALA A 4 19.54 -3.97 -12.78
N THR A 5 19.71 -2.86 -13.52
CA THR A 5 20.75 -1.86 -13.25
C THR A 5 20.45 -0.92 -12.08
N LEU A 6 19.21 -0.94 -11.55
CA LEU A 6 18.83 -0.16 -10.38
C LEU A 6 19.13 -0.89 -9.07
N ARG A 7 19.40 -2.21 -9.13
CA ARG A 7 19.71 -3.02 -7.95
C ARG A 7 21.00 -2.54 -7.26
N PRO A 8 21.08 -2.55 -5.93
CA PRO A 8 22.29 -2.19 -5.19
C PRO A 8 23.51 -2.98 -5.69
N GLY A 9 24.58 -2.27 -6.03
CA GLY A 9 25.85 -2.88 -6.48
C GLY A 9 25.83 -3.47 -7.90
N ALA A 10 24.71 -3.41 -8.63
CA ALA A 10 24.66 -3.85 -10.01
C ALA A 10 25.38 -2.87 -10.93
N ASN A 11 26.22 -3.39 -11.83
CA ASN A 11 26.82 -2.63 -12.91
C ASN A 11 26.45 -3.25 -14.27
N GLY A 12 26.75 -2.55 -15.36
CA GLY A 12 26.36 -2.99 -16.71
C GLY A 12 26.95 -4.35 -17.09
N GLU A 13 28.10 -4.73 -16.53
CA GLU A 13 28.78 -6.00 -16.77
C GLU A 13 28.16 -7.14 -15.95
N SER A 14 27.83 -6.90 -14.68
CA SER A 14 27.19 -7.89 -13.82
C SER A 14 25.79 -8.24 -14.31
N VAL A 15 25.03 -7.23 -14.74
CA VAL A 15 23.68 -7.42 -15.32
C VAL A 15 23.76 -8.12 -16.67
N ALA A 16 24.76 -7.83 -17.48
CA ALA A 16 24.98 -8.50 -18.76
C ALA A 16 25.29 -9.99 -18.58
N ALA A 17 26.17 -10.31 -17.62
CA ALA A 17 26.53 -11.68 -17.27
C ALA A 17 25.33 -12.46 -16.73
N GLU A 18 24.53 -11.86 -15.84
CA GLU A 18 23.31 -12.47 -15.28
C GLU A 18 22.28 -12.81 -16.37
N LEU A 19 22.08 -11.88 -17.30
CA LEU A 19 21.03 -12.00 -18.32
C LEU A 19 21.49 -12.70 -19.61
N GLY A 20 22.75 -13.12 -19.68
CA GLY A 20 23.31 -13.77 -20.89
C GLY A 20 23.34 -12.86 -22.11
N VAL A 21 23.47 -11.55 -21.92
CA VAL A 21 23.49 -10.53 -23.00
C VAL A 21 24.81 -9.76 -23.01
N SER A 22 25.05 -8.96 -24.06
CA SER A 22 26.24 -8.11 -24.10
C SER A 22 26.11 -6.88 -23.19
N PRO A 23 27.20 -6.40 -22.54
CA PRO A 23 27.20 -5.14 -21.78
C PRO A 23 26.75 -3.93 -22.62
N LYS A 24 27.02 -3.95 -23.93
CA LYS A 24 26.56 -2.93 -24.87
C LYS A 24 25.03 -2.89 -24.99
N ALA A 25 24.38 -4.06 -25.02
CA ALA A 25 22.91 -4.14 -25.03
C ALA A 25 22.31 -3.61 -23.73
N VAL A 26 22.93 -3.92 -22.58
CA VAL A 26 22.52 -3.37 -21.28
C VAL A 26 22.67 -1.84 -21.24
N SER A 27 23.79 -1.31 -21.71
CA SER A 27 24.04 0.14 -21.78
C SER A 27 23.03 0.86 -22.69
N GLN A 28 22.77 0.34 -23.89
CA GLN A 28 21.80 0.93 -24.83
C GLN A 28 20.36 0.93 -24.28
N ALA A 29 19.95 -0.17 -23.64
CA ALA A 29 18.66 -0.23 -22.97
C ALA A 29 18.60 0.76 -21.80
N THR A 30 19.65 0.81 -20.98
CA THR A 30 19.71 1.73 -19.83
C THR A 30 19.56 3.18 -20.29
N VAL A 31 20.26 3.61 -21.34
CA VAL A 31 20.16 5.00 -21.83
C VAL A 31 18.75 5.32 -22.35
N THR A 32 18.16 4.43 -23.15
CA THR A 32 16.83 4.63 -23.75
C THR A 32 15.74 4.64 -22.68
N TYR A 33 15.68 3.59 -21.87
CA TYR A 33 14.64 3.42 -20.86
C TYR A 33 14.79 4.43 -19.72
N ARG A 34 16.01 4.73 -19.25
CA ARG A 34 16.23 5.76 -18.21
C ARG A 34 15.76 7.13 -18.65
N ARG A 35 15.95 7.50 -19.92
CA ARG A 35 15.49 8.79 -20.45
C ARG A 35 13.97 8.87 -20.47
N GLN A 36 13.30 7.81 -20.91
CA GLN A 36 11.84 7.72 -20.92
C GLN A 36 11.28 7.73 -19.50
N GLU A 37 11.88 6.94 -18.60
CA GLU A 37 11.50 6.85 -17.18
C GLU A 37 11.65 8.21 -16.49
N LEU A 38 12.78 8.90 -16.68
CA LEU A 38 12.99 10.23 -16.14
C LEU A 38 11.95 11.23 -16.67
N ALA A 39 11.60 11.16 -17.96
CA ALA A 39 10.61 12.07 -18.52
C ALA A 39 9.22 11.83 -17.91
N TYR A 40 8.83 10.56 -17.79
CA TYR A 40 7.57 10.16 -17.19
C TYR A 40 7.47 10.58 -15.72
N LEU A 41 8.43 10.18 -14.87
CA LEU A 41 8.41 10.52 -13.45
C LEU A 41 8.46 12.04 -13.23
N LYS A 42 9.14 12.81 -14.09
CA LYS A 42 9.14 14.28 -14.00
C LYS A 42 7.75 14.85 -14.26
N SER A 43 7.03 14.30 -15.24
CA SER A 43 5.67 14.73 -15.54
C SER A 43 4.72 14.39 -14.39
N VAL A 44 4.89 13.23 -13.74
CA VAL A 44 4.12 12.84 -12.55
C VAL A 44 4.41 13.80 -11.38
N ALA A 45 5.67 14.06 -11.07
CA ALA A 45 6.05 14.97 -9.99
C ALA A 45 5.57 16.42 -10.25
N GLN A 46 5.60 16.88 -11.49
CA GLN A 46 5.05 18.18 -11.88
C GLN A 46 3.53 18.23 -11.74
N GLU A 47 2.84 17.12 -11.94
CA GLU A 47 1.40 17.04 -11.76
C GLU A 47 1.05 17.13 -10.27
N TYR A 48 1.80 16.47 -9.37
CA TYR A 48 1.67 16.67 -7.91
C TYR A 48 1.87 18.14 -7.49
N PHE A 49 2.75 18.88 -8.16
CA PHE A 49 2.97 20.30 -7.88
C PHE A 49 1.73 21.18 -8.08
N ARG A 50 0.76 20.73 -8.89
CA ARG A 50 -0.50 21.46 -9.14
C ARG A 50 -1.53 21.28 -8.03
N TYR A 51 -1.30 20.35 -7.12
CA TYR A 51 -2.22 20.00 -6.04
C TYR A 51 -1.76 20.56 -4.71
N PRO A 52 -2.66 20.69 -3.71
CA PRO A 52 -2.33 21.19 -2.40
C PRO A 52 -1.45 20.20 -1.63
N VAL A 53 -0.14 20.24 -1.91
CA VAL A 53 0.93 19.66 -1.10
C VAL A 53 1.62 20.77 -0.32
N GLY A 54 2.23 20.46 0.83
CA GLY A 54 2.91 21.41 1.68
C GLY A 54 4.11 22.08 1.00
N GLU A 55 4.52 23.24 1.52
CA GLU A 55 5.61 24.04 0.94
C GLU A 55 6.97 23.31 0.96
N VAL A 56 7.18 22.41 1.92
CA VAL A 56 8.37 21.54 1.96
C VAL A 56 8.36 20.59 0.76
N MET A 57 7.23 19.94 0.50
CA MET A 57 7.07 19.01 -0.63
C MET A 57 7.23 19.71 -1.97
N LYS A 58 6.66 20.92 -2.14
CA LYS A 58 6.85 21.72 -3.36
C LYS A 58 8.33 21.98 -3.65
N ARG A 59 9.15 22.28 -2.62
CA ARG A 59 10.59 22.48 -2.79
C ARG A 59 11.28 21.18 -3.20
N GLU A 60 10.95 20.06 -2.56
CA GLU A 60 11.50 18.74 -2.90
C GLU A 60 11.19 18.34 -4.35
N ILE A 61 9.94 18.50 -4.78
CA ILE A 61 9.52 18.32 -6.18
C ILE A 61 10.35 19.21 -7.11
N GLY A 62 10.47 20.50 -6.77
CA GLY A 62 11.22 21.48 -7.58
C GLY A 62 12.70 21.12 -7.77
N VAL A 63 13.32 20.49 -6.77
CA VAL A 63 14.70 19.98 -6.85
C VAL A 63 14.74 18.68 -7.66
N ALA A 64 13.85 17.72 -7.36
CA ALA A 64 13.85 16.40 -7.98
C ALA A 64 13.59 16.46 -9.50
N VAL A 65 12.67 17.33 -9.94
CA VAL A 65 12.34 17.50 -11.37
C VAL A 65 13.54 18.02 -12.18
N LYS A 66 14.46 18.76 -11.55
CA LYS A 66 15.70 19.23 -12.20
C LYS A 66 16.80 18.15 -12.22
N GLY A 67 16.70 17.16 -11.35
CA GLY A 67 17.65 16.07 -11.22
C GLY A 67 17.65 15.06 -12.39
N ARG A 68 18.60 14.13 -12.33
CA ARG A 68 18.74 12.97 -13.24
C ARG A 68 18.71 11.63 -12.48
N ASP A 69 18.46 11.70 -11.18
CA ASP A 69 18.36 10.55 -10.30
C ASP A 69 16.91 10.05 -10.27
N VAL A 70 16.71 8.86 -10.82
CA VAL A 70 15.40 8.21 -10.93
C VAL A 70 14.92 7.75 -9.55
N VAL A 71 15.84 7.26 -8.70
CA VAL A 71 15.50 6.76 -7.36
C VAL A 71 15.08 7.93 -6.47
N GLN A 72 15.81 9.05 -6.52
CA GLN A 72 15.43 10.25 -5.77
C GLN A 72 14.07 10.80 -6.24
N LEU A 73 13.81 10.80 -7.54
CA LEU A 73 12.54 11.27 -8.09
C LEU A 73 11.37 10.35 -7.70
N ALA A 74 11.59 9.02 -7.70
CA ALA A 74 10.62 8.05 -7.22
C ALA A 74 10.29 8.23 -5.73
N ARG A 75 11.28 8.50 -4.87
CA ARG A 75 11.04 8.82 -3.45
C ARG A 75 10.14 10.03 -3.26
N VAL A 76 10.38 11.09 -4.03
CA VAL A 76 9.59 12.33 -3.95
C VAL A 76 8.16 12.09 -4.42
N ILE A 77 7.95 11.29 -5.46
CA ILE A 77 6.60 10.93 -5.93
C ILE A 77 5.83 10.18 -4.84
N VAL A 78 6.44 9.14 -4.25
CA VAL A 78 5.81 8.36 -3.18
C VAL A 78 5.41 9.24 -1.99
N ARG A 79 6.31 10.11 -1.53
CA ARG A 79 5.98 11.04 -0.43
C ARG A 79 4.93 12.08 -0.82
N SER A 80 4.96 12.57 -2.06
CA SER A 80 3.96 13.53 -2.55
C SER A 80 2.57 12.92 -2.57
N HIS A 81 2.48 11.64 -2.93
CA HIS A 81 1.24 10.87 -2.91
C HIS A 81 0.72 10.64 -1.49
N GLU A 82 1.61 10.37 -0.53
CA GLU A 82 1.26 10.20 0.89
C GLU A 82 0.74 11.47 1.56
N GLU A 83 1.34 12.63 1.24
CA GLU A 83 0.93 13.93 1.78
C GLU A 83 -0.38 14.43 1.15
N TRP A 84 -0.71 13.92 -0.03
CA TRP A 84 -1.89 14.33 -0.74
C TRP A 84 -3.14 13.57 -0.25
N HIS A 85 -4.08 14.29 0.35
CA HIS A 85 -5.23 13.71 1.05
C HIS A 85 -6.60 13.97 0.38
N SER A 86 -6.63 14.59 -0.81
CA SER A 86 -7.89 15.05 -1.44
C SER A 86 -8.25 14.27 -2.72
N TRP A 87 -8.64 13.01 -2.55
CA TRP A 87 -9.00 12.11 -3.67
C TRP A 87 -10.33 12.47 -4.36
N ASP A 88 -11.24 13.15 -3.66
CA ASP A 88 -12.62 13.36 -4.08
C ASP A 88 -12.82 14.36 -5.24
N SER A 89 -11.80 15.11 -5.64
CA SER A 89 -11.92 16.21 -6.61
C SER A 89 -11.13 16.04 -7.91
N LEU A 90 -10.48 14.89 -8.13
CA LEU A 90 -9.76 14.65 -9.39
C LEU A 90 -10.64 14.10 -10.49
N ALA A 91 -10.39 14.58 -11.72
CA ALA A 91 -10.83 13.87 -12.90
C ALA A 91 -10.13 12.48 -12.94
N GLU A 92 -10.88 11.44 -13.29
CA GLU A 92 -10.42 10.04 -13.35
C GLU A 92 -9.09 9.87 -14.10
N LYS A 93 -8.92 10.61 -15.21
CA LYS A 93 -7.69 10.58 -16.00
C LYS A 93 -6.46 11.06 -15.22
N THR A 94 -6.61 12.13 -14.43
CA THR A 94 -5.49 12.66 -13.65
C THR A 94 -5.19 11.77 -12.47
N TRP A 95 -6.23 11.23 -11.85
CA TRP A 95 -6.10 10.24 -10.79
C TRP A 95 -5.29 9.02 -11.27
N ARG A 96 -5.70 8.40 -12.39
CA ARG A 96 -4.97 7.25 -12.98
C ARG A 96 -3.52 7.58 -13.26
N PHE A 97 -3.27 8.74 -13.85
CA PHE A 97 -1.92 9.17 -14.17
C PHE A 97 -1.01 9.30 -12.92
N LEU A 98 -1.54 9.84 -11.82
CA LEU A 98 -0.81 9.98 -10.56
C LEU A 98 -0.63 8.64 -9.83
N ASP A 99 -1.63 7.76 -9.90
CA ASP A 99 -1.62 6.43 -9.30
C ASP A 99 -0.63 5.50 -10.03
N GLU A 100 -0.70 5.41 -11.36
CA GLU A 100 0.28 4.69 -12.18
C GLU A 100 1.70 5.22 -11.93
N GLY A 101 1.83 6.54 -11.80
CA GLY A 101 3.09 7.20 -11.50
C GLY A 101 3.66 6.81 -10.13
N GLU A 102 2.79 6.64 -9.14
CA GLU A 102 3.18 6.23 -7.79
C GLU A 102 3.55 4.74 -7.73
N GLN A 103 2.73 3.87 -8.32
CA GLN A 103 2.99 2.43 -8.38
C GLN A 103 4.35 2.17 -9.05
N ARG A 104 4.63 2.90 -10.15
CA ARG A 104 5.90 2.82 -10.85
C ARG A 104 7.07 3.36 -10.04
N ALA A 105 6.86 4.42 -9.27
CA ALA A 105 7.86 4.91 -8.32
C ALA A 105 8.17 3.87 -7.22
N ARG A 106 7.16 3.20 -6.66
CA ARG A 106 7.37 2.12 -5.68
C ARG A 106 8.13 0.95 -6.25
N GLN A 107 7.83 0.54 -7.49
CA GLN A 107 8.57 -0.51 -8.17
C GLN A 107 10.06 -0.16 -8.28
N ILE A 108 10.38 1.07 -8.67
CA ILE A 108 11.76 1.56 -8.75
C ILE A 108 12.46 1.51 -7.39
N LEU A 109 11.80 1.94 -6.31
CA LEU A 109 12.35 1.90 -4.95
C LEU A 109 12.59 0.47 -4.48
N SER A 110 11.63 -0.42 -4.71
CA SER A 110 11.72 -1.85 -4.39
C SER A 110 12.92 -2.49 -5.08
N VAL A 111 13.09 -2.26 -6.39
CA VAL A 111 14.23 -2.82 -7.15
C VAL A 111 15.55 -2.21 -6.68
N ALA A 112 15.54 -0.94 -6.29
CA ALA A 112 16.71 -0.25 -5.74
C ALA A 112 17.05 -0.64 -4.29
N GLY A 113 16.31 -1.56 -3.67
CA GLY A 113 16.51 -1.96 -2.27
C GLY A 113 16.27 -0.82 -1.29
N VAL A 114 15.44 0.17 -1.66
CA VAL A 114 14.99 1.23 -0.79
C VAL A 114 13.64 0.83 -0.22
N GLU A 115 13.57 0.65 1.11
CA GLU A 115 12.28 0.47 1.79
C GLU A 115 11.38 1.66 1.46
N SER A 116 10.32 1.40 0.68
CA SER A 116 9.22 2.34 0.57
C SER A 116 8.33 2.10 1.78
N VAL A 117 8.17 3.12 2.63
CA VAL A 117 7.04 3.15 3.56
C VAL A 117 5.79 3.01 2.70
N LEU A 118 5.01 1.94 2.89
CA LEU A 118 3.80 1.67 2.11
C LEU A 118 2.76 2.79 2.36
N PRO A 119 1.96 3.18 1.36
CA PRO A 119 0.96 4.22 1.49
C PRO A 119 -0.30 3.68 2.18
N ASP A 120 -0.95 4.55 2.92
CA ASP A 120 -2.30 4.36 3.48
C ASP A 120 -3.34 4.60 2.37
N HIS A 121 -3.70 3.55 1.61
CA HIS A 121 -4.73 3.61 0.56
C HIS A 121 -6.14 3.70 1.17
N ARG A 122 -6.55 4.89 1.62
CA ARG A 122 -7.95 5.15 2.01
C ARG A 122 -8.74 5.84 0.90
N PRO A 123 -9.92 5.34 0.53
CA PRO A 123 -10.94 6.15 -0.13
C PRO A 123 -11.55 7.13 0.87
N SER A 124 -11.66 8.40 0.50
CA SER A 124 -12.19 9.51 1.32
C SER A 124 -13.69 9.42 1.70
N ARG A 125 -14.38 8.31 1.46
CA ARG A 125 -15.86 8.25 1.48
C ARG A 125 -16.52 7.32 2.51
N LEU A 126 -15.96 7.24 3.71
CA LEU A 126 -16.71 6.74 4.89
C LEU A 126 -16.78 7.75 6.04
N SER A 127 -16.26 8.96 5.85
CA SER A 127 -16.56 10.08 6.75
C SER A 127 -18.01 10.51 6.54
N GLY A 128 -18.89 10.08 7.44
CA GLY A 128 -20.22 10.69 7.57
C GLY A 128 -20.09 12.21 7.68
N PRO A 129 -21.11 12.98 7.25
CA PRO A 129 -21.04 14.43 7.26
C PRO A 129 -21.13 14.90 8.71
N ASN A 130 -20.02 15.08 9.42
CA ASN A 130 -19.98 15.87 10.65
C ASN A 130 -18.56 16.35 11.01
N ALA A 131 -18.39 17.67 10.91
CA ALA A 131 -17.52 18.55 11.70
C ALA A 131 -16.02 18.21 11.81
N VAL A 132 -15.24 18.84 10.93
CA VAL A 132 -13.84 19.19 11.22
C VAL A 132 -13.84 20.09 12.47
N SER A 133 -13.36 19.57 13.60
CA SER A 133 -13.08 20.40 14.77
C SER A 133 -11.71 21.09 14.59
N PRO A 134 -11.57 22.40 14.90
CA PRO A 134 -10.33 23.16 14.72
C PRO A 134 -9.15 22.72 15.62
N ASP A 135 -9.31 21.71 16.47
CA ASP A 135 -8.27 21.26 17.42
C ASP A 135 -7.29 20.22 16.84
N SER A 136 -7.39 19.89 15.55
CA SER A 136 -6.55 18.89 14.87
C SER A 136 -5.08 19.30 14.69
N GLU A 137 -4.74 20.59 14.82
CA GLU A 137 -3.36 21.07 14.70
C GLU A 137 -2.48 20.77 15.93
N ARG A 138 -3.06 20.34 17.07
CA ARG A 138 -2.29 20.11 18.33
C ARG A 138 -1.94 18.64 18.62
N ARG A 139 -2.25 17.67 17.74
CA ARG A 139 -2.03 16.23 18.00
C ARG A 139 -0.97 15.54 17.13
N ALA A 140 -0.20 16.27 16.33
CA ALA A 140 0.81 15.71 15.44
C ALA A 140 2.00 14.99 16.13
N ASP A 141 2.10 15.02 17.47
CA ASP A 141 3.26 14.50 18.21
C ASP A 141 3.09 13.11 18.85
N ARG A 142 2.00 12.38 18.58
CA ARG A 142 1.90 10.96 18.97
C ARG A 142 1.49 10.11 17.76
N VAL A 143 2.45 9.38 17.21
CA VAL A 143 2.19 8.27 16.29
C VAL A 143 1.31 7.28 17.04
N ASP A 144 0.03 7.19 16.68
CA ASP A 144 -0.93 6.29 17.32
C ASP A 144 -0.65 4.86 16.83
N THR A 145 0.03 4.07 17.65
CA THR A 145 0.47 2.70 17.33
C THR A 145 -0.63 1.65 17.44
N PHE A 146 -1.89 2.09 17.59
CA PHE A 146 -3.06 1.26 17.87
C PHE A 146 -3.27 0.12 16.85
N TYR A 147 -2.85 0.31 15.60
CA TYR A 147 -2.97 -0.68 14.53
C TYR A 147 -1.65 -1.32 14.11
N ASP A 148 -0.50 -0.86 14.61
CA ASP A 148 0.81 -1.24 14.08
C ASP A 148 1.05 -2.75 14.14
N TRP A 149 0.83 -3.35 15.31
CA TRP A 149 1.05 -4.79 15.47
C TRP A 149 0.02 -5.63 14.71
N PRO A 150 -1.31 -5.36 14.79
CA PRO A 150 -2.30 -6.05 13.97
C PRO A 150 -2.03 -5.99 12.46
N ILE A 151 -1.61 -4.83 11.94
CA ILE A 151 -1.23 -4.67 10.52
C ILE A 151 -0.02 -5.54 10.20
N ARG A 152 1.01 -5.55 11.06
CA ARG A 152 2.19 -6.40 10.85
C ARG A 152 1.83 -7.88 10.86
N VAL A 153 0.93 -8.30 11.76
CA VAL A 153 0.44 -9.69 11.83
C VAL A 153 -0.25 -10.07 10.51
N LEU A 154 -1.15 -9.23 10.00
CA LEU A 154 -1.81 -9.50 8.74
C LEU A 154 -0.85 -9.47 7.55
N ASN A 155 0.12 -8.55 7.53
CA ASN A 155 1.14 -8.47 6.48
C ASN A 155 2.19 -9.59 6.54
N ALA A 156 2.23 -10.39 7.62
CA ALA A 156 3.02 -11.61 7.67
C ALA A 156 2.37 -12.76 6.87
N LEU A 157 1.07 -12.66 6.56
CA LEU A 157 0.36 -13.64 5.75
C LEU A 157 0.67 -13.45 4.26
N PRO A 158 1.12 -14.49 3.52
CA PRO A 158 1.53 -14.33 2.14
C PRO A 158 0.38 -14.07 1.17
N GLY A 159 0.65 -13.27 0.15
CA GLY A 159 -0.31 -13.01 -0.92
C GLY A 159 -1.44 -12.06 -0.55
N ILE A 160 -1.42 -11.46 0.64
CA ILE A 160 -2.27 -10.32 0.99
C ILE A 160 -1.42 -9.12 1.41
N THR A 161 -2.04 -7.95 1.39
CA THR A 161 -1.53 -6.73 2.03
C THR A 161 -2.62 -6.15 2.90
N ALA A 162 -2.26 -5.69 4.09
CA ALA A 162 -3.16 -5.16 5.08
C ALA A 162 -2.83 -3.72 5.45
N LEU A 163 -3.91 -2.98 5.72
CA LEU A 163 -3.94 -1.57 6.01
C LEU A 163 -4.88 -1.36 7.21
N GLY A 164 -4.47 -0.56 8.18
CA GLY A 164 -5.30 -0.20 9.33
C GLY A 164 -5.71 1.26 9.31
N GLY A 165 -6.76 1.58 10.06
CA GLY A 165 -7.26 2.95 10.25
C GLY A 165 -6.21 3.96 10.78
N ARG A 166 -6.42 5.26 10.56
CA ARG A 166 -5.96 6.29 11.49
C ARG A 166 -7.12 6.44 12.43
N ARG A 167 -6.86 6.26 13.71
CA ARG A 167 -7.89 6.23 14.74
C ARG A 167 -8.79 7.46 14.75
N GLU A 168 -8.26 8.60 14.30
CA GLU A 168 -8.99 9.86 14.16
C GLU A 168 -10.13 9.84 13.12
N PHE A 169 -10.11 8.89 12.18
CA PHE A 169 -11.16 8.70 11.17
C PHE A 169 -12.08 7.52 11.45
N ASP A 170 -11.80 6.75 12.50
CA ASP A 170 -12.70 5.67 12.90
C ASP A 170 -13.98 6.25 13.52
N VAL A 171 -15.09 5.55 13.33
CA VAL A 171 -16.31 5.84 14.08
C VAL A 171 -15.98 5.74 15.57
N ALA A 172 -16.37 6.77 16.34
CA ALA A 172 -16.04 6.82 17.76
C ALA A 172 -16.51 5.55 18.48
N GLY A 173 -15.56 4.82 19.07
CA GLY A 173 -15.85 3.56 19.76
C GLY A 173 -15.72 2.30 18.88
N GLU A 174 -15.20 2.42 17.66
CA GLU A 174 -15.00 1.32 16.71
C GLU A 174 -13.57 1.30 16.18
N TRP A 175 -13.20 0.18 15.57
CA TRP A 175 -11.92 0.00 14.90
C TRP A 175 -12.12 -0.78 13.60
N MET A 176 -11.25 -0.54 12.61
CA MET A 176 -11.31 -1.19 11.31
C MET A 176 -9.91 -1.61 10.83
N LEU A 177 -9.81 -2.87 10.42
CA LEU A 177 -8.68 -3.40 9.66
C LEU A 177 -9.16 -3.80 8.27
N SER A 178 -8.32 -3.57 7.27
CA SER A 178 -8.62 -3.94 5.89
C SER A 178 -7.46 -4.70 5.26
N TRP A 179 -7.76 -5.58 4.31
CA TRP A 179 -6.75 -6.22 3.48
C TRP A 179 -7.21 -6.40 2.05
N GLN A 180 -6.25 -6.62 1.16
CA GLN A 180 -6.44 -6.87 -0.26
C GLN A 180 -5.58 -8.06 -0.67
N ILE A 181 -6.03 -8.77 -1.70
CA ILE A 181 -5.28 -9.87 -2.29
C ILE A 181 -4.25 -9.29 -3.25
N LEU A 182 -3.00 -9.70 -3.11
CA LEU A 182 -1.91 -9.30 -4.00
C LEU A 182 -2.07 -9.97 -5.38
N PRO A 183 -1.45 -9.43 -6.43
CA PRO A 183 -1.36 -10.08 -7.75
C PRO A 183 -0.63 -11.43 -7.68
N ALA A 184 -0.93 -12.32 -8.64
CA ALA A 184 -0.28 -13.62 -8.74
C ALA A 184 1.21 -13.51 -9.11
N LEU A 185 1.59 -12.47 -9.84
CA LEU A 185 3.00 -12.15 -10.08
C LEU A 185 3.39 -10.88 -9.30
N PRO A 186 4.62 -10.84 -8.75
CA PRO A 186 5.13 -9.62 -8.14
C PRO A 186 5.16 -8.46 -9.13
N HIS A 187 4.85 -7.26 -8.66
CA HIS A 187 4.95 -6.00 -9.43
C HIS A 187 4.04 -5.91 -10.67
N THR A 188 2.97 -6.69 -10.72
CA THR A 188 1.89 -6.55 -11.70
C THR A 188 0.59 -6.18 -10.99
N THR A 189 -0.52 -6.11 -11.72
CA THR A 189 -1.83 -5.98 -11.07
C THR A 189 -2.59 -7.30 -11.00
N VAL A 190 -3.62 -7.34 -10.14
CA VAL A 190 -4.54 -8.49 -10.04
C VAL A 190 -5.33 -8.64 -11.35
N PHE A 191 -5.61 -7.55 -12.07
CA PHE A 191 -6.27 -7.62 -13.37
C PHE A 191 -5.39 -8.31 -14.42
N GLU A 192 -4.09 -8.01 -14.44
CA GLU A 192 -3.17 -8.54 -15.44
C GLU A 192 -2.83 -10.02 -15.21
N THR A 193 -2.72 -10.44 -13.95
CA THR A 193 -2.15 -11.75 -13.60
C THR A 193 -3.06 -12.63 -12.75
N GLY A 194 -4.22 -12.11 -12.38
CA GLY A 194 -5.11 -12.74 -11.41
C GLY A 194 -4.64 -12.56 -9.96
N PRO A 195 -5.46 -13.00 -8.99
CA PRO A 195 -5.13 -12.93 -7.58
C PRO A 195 -4.07 -13.95 -7.18
N HIS A 196 -3.24 -13.61 -6.19
CA HIS A 196 -2.27 -14.52 -5.59
C HIS A 196 -2.99 -15.73 -5.01
N ARG A 197 -2.56 -16.94 -5.42
CA ARG A 197 -3.18 -18.20 -4.99
C ARG A 197 -3.27 -18.30 -3.47
N ASP A 198 -2.17 -18.04 -2.77
CA ASP A 198 -2.14 -18.12 -1.31
C ASP A 198 -2.96 -16.99 -0.67
N GLY A 199 -3.01 -15.81 -1.30
CA GLY A 199 -3.79 -14.68 -0.81
C GLY A 199 -5.29 -14.97 -0.82
N TRP A 200 -5.75 -15.72 -1.82
CA TRP A 200 -7.13 -16.20 -1.88
C TRP A 200 -7.45 -17.17 -0.74
N ALA A 201 -6.61 -18.18 -0.52
CA ALA A 201 -6.80 -19.15 0.55
C ALA A 201 -6.71 -18.51 1.96
N ILE A 202 -5.80 -17.54 2.15
CA ILE A 202 -5.70 -16.75 3.39
C ILE A 202 -6.95 -15.92 3.59
N THR A 203 -7.44 -15.27 2.54
CA THR A 203 -8.66 -14.46 2.62
C THR A 203 -9.87 -15.30 2.98
N GLU A 204 -10.02 -16.48 2.39
CA GLU A 204 -11.08 -17.43 2.75
C GLU A 204 -10.98 -17.82 4.23
N TRP A 205 -9.78 -18.17 4.70
CA TRP A 205 -9.55 -18.49 6.11
C TRP A 205 -9.90 -17.31 7.03
N LEU A 206 -9.46 -16.09 6.72
CA LEU A 206 -9.75 -14.87 7.50
C LEU A 206 -11.24 -14.56 7.57
N VAL A 207 -11.98 -14.79 6.47
CA VAL A 207 -13.44 -14.64 6.43
C VAL A 207 -14.10 -15.63 7.39
N TRP A 208 -13.67 -16.89 7.40
CA TRP A 208 -14.19 -17.89 8.33
C TRP A 208 -13.82 -17.59 9.78
N PHE A 209 -12.57 -17.22 10.05
CA PHE A 209 -12.10 -16.80 11.36
C PHE A 209 -12.96 -15.67 11.94
N ASN A 210 -13.17 -14.59 11.16
CA ASN A 210 -14.02 -13.48 11.59
C ASN A 210 -15.48 -13.89 11.79
N ARG A 211 -16.01 -14.76 10.94
CA ARG A 211 -17.38 -15.27 11.06
C ARG A 211 -17.56 -16.10 12.33
N ASP A 212 -16.57 -16.89 12.72
CA ASP A 212 -16.63 -17.68 13.94
C ASP A 212 -16.50 -16.82 15.19
N LEU A 213 -15.66 -15.78 15.17
CA LEU A 213 -15.65 -14.75 16.22
C LEU A 213 -17.00 -14.02 16.34
N ALA A 214 -17.62 -13.67 15.20
CA ALA A 214 -18.95 -13.05 15.18
C ALA A 214 -20.01 -13.98 15.80
N ARG A 215 -20.01 -15.27 15.43
CA ARG A 215 -20.90 -16.30 16.00
C ARG A 215 -20.67 -16.52 17.49
N ALA A 216 -19.42 -16.43 17.95
CA ALA A 216 -19.05 -16.48 19.35
C ALA A 216 -19.41 -15.20 20.13
N GLY A 217 -20.05 -14.22 19.49
CA GLY A 217 -20.51 -12.99 20.14
C GLY A 217 -19.40 -12.00 20.46
N LYS A 218 -18.23 -12.10 19.81
CA LYS A 218 -17.07 -11.24 20.09
C LYS A 218 -17.17 -9.81 19.53
N GLY A 219 -18.32 -9.45 18.96
CA GLY A 219 -18.54 -8.11 18.41
C GLY A 219 -17.72 -7.82 17.16
N ILE A 220 -17.30 -8.86 16.44
CA ILE A 220 -16.60 -8.76 15.16
C ILE A 220 -17.61 -8.80 14.03
N THR A 221 -17.45 -7.92 13.05
CA THR A 221 -18.15 -8.00 11.77
C THR A 221 -17.14 -7.89 10.64
N SER A 222 -17.47 -8.44 9.49
CA SER A 222 -16.65 -8.34 8.30
C SER A 222 -17.50 -8.01 7.09
N THR A 223 -16.97 -7.21 6.18
CA THR A 223 -17.59 -6.92 4.90
C THR A 223 -16.59 -7.03 3.77
N VAL A 224 -17.11 -7.16 2.56
CA VAL A 224 -16.34 -7.04 1.32
C VAL A 224 -16.80 -5.76 0.65
N THR A 225 -15.85 -4.91 0.28
CA THR A 225 -16.12 -3.66 -0.42
C THR A 225 -15.28 -3.57 -1.68
N SER A 226 -15.73 -2.71 -2.58
CA SER A 226 -15.00 -2.29 -3.75
C SER A 226 -15.00 -0.78 -3.77
N PRO A 227 -13.95 -0.11 -3.25
CA PRO A 227 -13.98 1.33 -3.15
C PRO A 227 -14.16 1.97 -4.54
N PRO A 228 -14.92 3.08 -4.66
CA PRO A 228 -15.04 3.79 -5.93
C PRO A 228 -13.66 4.23 -6.46
N PRO A 229 -13.43 4.26 -7.78
CA PRO A 229 -14.40 4.13 -8.89
C PRO A 229 -14.70 2.68 -9.32
N TYR A 230 -14.24 1.67 -8.58
CA TYR A 230 -13.94 0.35 -9.14
C TYR A 230 -15.07 -0.69 -9.17
N LEU A 231 -16.34 -0.27 -9.27
CA LEU A 231 -17.45 -1.21 -9.45
C LEU A 231 -17.33 -2.08 -10.73
N ASN A 232 -16.34 -1.84 -11.60
CA ASN A 232 -16.18 -2.48 -12.91
C ASN A 232 -14.83 -3.20 -13.16
N GLN A 233 -13.95 -3.37 -12.16
CA GLN A 233 -12.68 -4.11 -12.32
C GLN A 233 -12.63 -5.35 -11.39
N PRO A 234 -13.02 -6.53 -11.89
CA PRO A 234 -12.96 -7.76 -11.09
C PRO A 234 -11.52 -8.06 -10.61
N GLY A 235 -11.33 -8.21 -9.31
CA GLY A 235 -10.06 -8.65 -8.71
C GLY A 235 -9.20 -7.53 -8.08
N GLU A 236 -8.99 -6.40 -8.75
CA GLU A 236 -8.19 -5.27 -8.21
C GLU A 236 -8.90 -4.50 -7.09
N SER A 237 -10.22 -4.64 -7.06
CA SER A 237 -11.09 -3.74 -6.33
C SER A 237 -11.56 -4.33 -5.01
N LEU A 238 -11.42 -5.64 -4.81
CA LEU A 238 -11.97 -6.30 -3.63
C LEU A 238 -11.08 -6.02 -2.42
N SER A 239 -11.59 -5.17 -1.52
CA SER A 239 -11.05 -4.99 -0.18
C SER A 239 -11.94 -5.71 0.82
N PHE A 240 -11.29 -6.44 1.71
CA PHE A 240 -11.94 -7.13 2.80
C PHE A 240 -11.70 -6.33 4.06
N GLN A 241 -12.75 -6.13 4.86
CA GLN A 241 -12.68 -5.29 6.04
C GLN A 241 -13.21 -6.07 7.23
N THR A 242 -12.57 -5.88 8.37
CA THR A 242 -13.00 -6.36 9.68
C THR A 242 -13.19 -5.18 10.60
N PHE A 243 -14.33 -5.17 11.29
CA PHE A 243 -14.69 -4.15 12.25
C PHE A 243 -14.85 -4.79 13.62
N GLY A 244 -14.51 -4.02 14.64
CA GLY A 244 -14.85 -4.33 16.01
C GLY A 244 -15.12 -3.07 16.82
N SER A 245 -15.54 -3.25 18.07
CA SER A 245 -15.78 -2.15 18.99
C SER A 245 -14.62 -2.00 19.98
N THR A 246 -14.34 -0.77 20.39
CA THR A 246 -13.45 -0.45 21.52
C THR A 246 -14.21 -0.30 22.85
N LYS A 247 -15.50 -0.65 22.89
CA LYS A 247 -16.29 -0.67 24.12
C LYS A 247 -15.79 -1.77 25.07
N PRO A 248 -15.91 -1.56 26.40
CA PRO A 248 -15.56 -2.59 27.39
C PRO A 248 -16.19 -3.95 27.07
N GLY A 249 -15.39 -5.00 27.08
CA GLY A 249 -15.83 -6.38 26.79
C GLY A 249 -15.83 -6.77 25.30
N SER A 250 -15.50 -5.85 24.39
CA SER A 250 -15.27 -6.15 22.97
C SER A 250 -13.80 -6.46 22.71
N LEU A 251 -13.51 -7.21 21.64
CA LEU A 251 -12.12 -7.47 21.24
C LEU A 251 -11.48 -6.19 20.72
N THR A 252 -10.32 -5.83 21.27
CA THR A 252 -9.43 -4.83 20.69
C THR A 252 -8.73 -5.38 19.43
N PRO A 253 -8.18 -4.53 18.54
CA PRO A 253 -7.42 -4.99 17.38
C PRO A 253 -6.26 -5.92 17.75
N THR A 254 -5.56 -5.61 18.85
CA THR A 254 -4.44 -6.42 19.35
C THR A 254 -4.91 -7.77 19.89
N GLU A 255 -6.03 -7.83 20.61
CA GLU A 255 -6.57 -9.12 21.05
C GLU A 255 -7.07 -9.95 19.86
N TRP A 256 -7.69 -9.31 18.87
CA TRP A 256 -8.09 -9.95 17.62
C TRP A 256 -6.88 -10.55 16.88
N ALA A 257 -5.81 -9.77 16.72
CA ALA A 257 -4.59 -10.23 16.04
C ALA A 257 -3.89 -11.34 16.84
N ARG A 258 -3.92 -11.30 18.17
CA ARG A 258 -3.40 -12.38 19.02
C ARG A 258 -4.20 -13.67 18.85
N MET A 259 -5.53 -13.57 18.89
CA MET A 259 -6.39 -14.73 18.64
C MET A 259 -6.16 -15.31 17.24
N LEU A 260 -5.90 -14.47 16.24
CA LEU A 260 -5.53 -14.91 14.89
C LEU A 260 -4.25 -15.73 14.91
N THR A 261 -3.17 -15.19 15.50
CA THR A 261 -1.88 -15.92 15.56
C THR A 261 -1.99 -17.22 16.33
N GLU A 262 -2.70 -17.22 17.47
CA GLU A 262 -2.92 -18.42 18.30
C GLU A 262 -3.73 -19.47 17.52
N THR A 263 -4.85 -19.08 16.92
CA THR A 263 -5.73 -20.02 16.18
C THR A 263 -5.02 -20.59 14.96
N TRP A 264 -4.19 -19.78 14.28
CA TRP A 264 -3.39 -20.24 13.17
C TRP A 264 -2.36 -21.29 13.61
N ASP A 265 -1.60 -21.01 14.66
CA ASP A 265 -0.55 -21.89 15.19
C ASP A 265 -1.11 -23.15 15.88
N ASP A 266 -2.33 -23.08 16.43
CA ASP A 266 -3.06 -24.20 17.05
C ASP A 266 -3.63 -25.20 16.02
N GLY A 267 -3.25 -25.06 14.75
CA GLY A 267 -3.45 -26.09 13.72
C GLY A 267 -4.56 -25.81 12.71
N THR A 268 -5.12 -24.59 12.70
CA THR A 268 -6.04 -24.19 11.63
C THR A 268 -5.32 -23.51 10.46
N GLY A 269 -4.10 -23.01 10.68
CA GLY A 269 -3.23 -22.47 9.66
C GLY A 269 -2.69 -23.58 8.76
N TYR A 270 -2.64 -23.32 7.45
CA TYR A 270 -2.23 -24.32 6.45
C TYR A 270 -0.78 -24.15 5.96
N MET A 271 -0.06 -23.17 6.52
CA MET A 271 1.37 -22.98 6.29
C MET A 271 2.05 -22.34 7.49
N LYS A 272 3.38 -22.49 7.57
CA LYS A 272 4.17 -21.90 8.66
C LYS A 272 4.36 -20.40 8.42
N ILE A 273 4.02 -19.58 9.41
CA ILE A 273 4.22 -18.14 9.40
C ILE A 273 5.22 -17.77 10.49
N THR A 274 6.06 -16.77 10.21
CA THR A 274 6.89 -16.13 11.23
C THR A 274 6.19 -14.85 11.65
N TRP A 275 5.55 -14.86 12.81
CA TRP A 275 4.81 -13.72 13.31
C TRP A 275 5.75 -12.59 13.77
N PRO A 276 5.33 -11.32 13.60
CA PRO A 276 6.06 -10.18 14.15
C PRO A 276 5.97 -10.16 15.68
N ALA A 277 7.10 -9.82 16.32
CA ALA A 277 7.19 -9.60 17.76
C ALA A 277 6.41 -8.36 18.22
#